data_AF-A0A7X8X9H3-F1
#
_entry.id   AF-A0A7X8X9H3-F1
#
_cell.length_a   1.000
_cell.length_b   1.000
_cell.length_c   1.000
_cell.angle_alpha   90.00
_cell.angle_beta   90.00
_cell.angle_gamma   90.00
#
_symmetry.space_group_name_H-M   'P 1'
#
loop_
_entity.id
_entity.type
_entity.pdbx_description
1 polymer ?
#
loop_
_entity_poly.entity_id
_entity_poly.type
_entity_poly.pdbx_seq_one_letter_code
_entity_poly.pdbx_strand_id
1 'polypeptide(L)'
;MHKVTLQDRIFKLQDRFFKLPQSLLGGIALMLFLLTVLRCFIVVFFKNPQYDFLAYLEVSSNLFLAIDPYDINNGVLHEWKEPPIPFPGYMLFYAAPGLLMRFFPFTRPLVLALHLLLQFLVLAIICLWIGRRMGWLRNWSDLLKPGPRQLGLSFLFFIICNSSPVLTGLRMGQSTILIAGALLFVLWFQGDAPIMRPILFGIAAVFKYSMVPFLGILFLIKKKIKLCLYGAGVFFLFALSPLLTGNNLLELYQKYIDAIKLTMQKGYQNNYEVTGFNMIHIGFFKL
;
A
#
# COMPACT_ATOMS: atom_id res chain seq x y z
N MET A 1 -35.28 15.84 20.70
CA MET A 1 -34.17 16.66 21.26
C MET A 1 -32.84 15.95 21.01
N HIS A 2 -31.98 16.47 20.12
CA HIS A 2 -30.62 15.94 19.97
C HIS A 2 -29.80 16.28 21.22
N LYS A 3 -29.27 15.28 21.93
CA LYS A 3 -28.34 15.47 23.05
C LYS A 3 -27.05 16.12 22.50
N VAL A 4 -26.84 17.39 22.84
CA VAL A 4 -25.59 18.10 22.53
C VAL A 4 -24.48 17.53 23.39
N THR A 5 -23.50 16.90 22.76
CA THR A 5 -22.38 16.25 23.46
C THR A 5 -21.33 17.29 23.88
N LEU A 6 -20.44 16.93 24.83
CA LEU A 6 -19.27 17.75 25.19
C LEU A 6 -18.38 18.02 23.97
N GLN A 7 -18.26 17.03 23.09
CA GLN A 7 -17.62 17.16 21.78
C GLN A 7 -18.25 18.29 20.96
N ASP A 8 -19.58 18.33 20.82
CA ASP A 8 -20.28 19.39 20.07
C ASP A 8 -20.03 20.81 20.64
N ARG A 9 -19.79 20.93 21.96
CA ARG A 9 -19.46 22.21 22.60
C ARG A 9 -18.02 22.65 22.32
N ILE A 10 -17.05 21.74 22.43
CA ILE A 10 -15.64 21.99 22.07
C ILE A 10 -15.52 22.35 20.58
N PHE A 11 -16.29 21.65 19.75
CA PHE A 11 -16.36 21.85 18.31
C PHE A 11 -16.96 23.21 17.92
N LYS A 12 -18.01 23.67 18.60
CA LYS A 12 -18.55 25.03 18.42
C LYS A 12 -17.56 26.13 18.81
N LEU A 13 -16.69 25.87 19.79
CA LEU A 13 -15.65 26.82 20.19
C LEU A 13 -14.55 26.92 19.12
N GLN A 14 -14.07 25.79 18.59
CA GLN A 14 -13.07 25.78 17.50
C GLN A 14 -13.56 26.49 16.23
N ASP A 15 -14.82 26.25 15.82
CA ASP A 15 -15.39 26.90 14.63
C ASP A 15 -15.54 28.42 14.82
N ARG A 16 -15.66 28.90 16.07
CA ARG A 16 -15.70 30.34 16.39
C ARG A 16 -14.32 31.00 16.41
N PHE A 17 -13.26 30.24 16.68
CA PHE A 17 -11.88 30.75 16.73
C PHE A 17 -11.27 30.95 15.33
N PHE A 18 -11.61 30.12 14.35
CA PHE A 18 -11.15 30.28 12.96
C PHE A 18 -12.14 31.10 12.12
N LYS A 19 -12.05 32.44 12.18
CA LYS A 19 -12.83 33.37 11.34
C LYS A 19 -12.19 33.60 9.95
N LEU A 20 -11.80 32.54 9.26
CA LEU A 20 -11.36 32.68 7.87
C LEU A 20 -12.55 32.49 6.91
N PRO A 21 -12.62 33.24 5.79
CA PRO A 21 -13.66 33.02 4.78
C PRO A 21 -13.62 31.57 4.28
N GLN A 22 -14.79 30.94 4.12
CA GLN A 22 -14.87 29.55 3.65
C GLN A 22 -14.23 29.35 2.26
N SER A 23 -14.30 30.36 1.39
CA SER A 23 -13.62 30.35 0.10
C SER A 23 -12.09 30.25 0.24
N LEU A 24 -11.52 30.95 1.23
CA LEU A 24 -10.08 30.89 1.52
C LEU A 24 -9.69 29.52 2.09
N LEU A 25 -10.48 28.98 3.02
CA LEU A 25 -10.25 27.64 3.57
C LEU A 25 -10.33 26.57 2.47
N GLY A 26 -11.29 26.68 1.57
CA GLY A 26 -11.41 25.80 0.41
C GLY A 26 -10.23 25.93 -0.56
N GLY A 27 -9.77 27.16 -0.81
CA GLY A 27 -8.58 27.42 -1.61
C GLY A 27 -7.32 26.77 -1.03
N ILE A 28 -7.09 26.88 0.29
CA ILE A 28 -5.93 26.25 0.94
C ILE A 28 -6.04 24.72 0.91
N ALA A 29 -7.22 24.16 1.19
CA ALA A 29 -7.43 22.71 1.12
C ALA A 29 -7.17 22.14 -0.28
N LEU A 30 -7.67 22.82 -1.32
CA LEU A 30 -7.42 22.46 -2.71
C LEU A 30 -5.94 22.60 -3.07
N MET A 31 -5.29 23.70 -2.66
CA MET A 31 -3.86 23.91 -2.90
C MET A 31 -3.01 22.79 -2.27
N LEU A 32 -3.28 22.42 -1.02
CA LEU A 32 -2.57 21.32 -0.35
C LEU A 32 -2.78 19.98 -1.07
N PHE A 33 -4.00 19.70 -1.52
CA PHE A 33 -4.28 18.50 -2.29
C PHE A 33 -3.51 18.50 -3.63
N LEU A 34 -3.60 19.59 -4.39
CA LEU A 34 -2.90 19.72 -5.67
C LEU A 34 -1.38 19.64 -5.50
N LEU A 35 -0.81 20.29 -4.49
CA LEU A 35 0.62 20.20 -4.18
C LEU A 35 1.03 18.77 -3.81
N THR A 36 0.18 18.05 -3.08
CA THR A 36 0.42 16.65 -2.73
C THR A 36 0.45 15.77 -3.98
N VAL A 37 -0.58 15.87 -4.81
CA VAL A 37 -0.69 15.11 -6.06
C VAL A 37 0.47 15.46 -6.98
N LEU A 38 0.74 16.76 -7.19
CA LEU A 38 1.82 17.24 -8.05
C LEU A 38 3.19 16.77 -7.55
N ARG A 39 3.50 16.93 -6.26
CA ARG A 39 4.80 16.50 -5.71
C ARG A 39 4.96 15.00 -5.81
N CYS A 40 3.94 14.22 -5.45
CA CYS A 40 4.04 12.78 -5.55
C CYS A 40 4.14 12.34 -7.01
N PHE A 41 3.35 12.92 -7.91
CA PHE A 41 3.42 12.58 -9.32
C PHE A 41 4.80 12.94 -9.91
N ILE A 42 5.29 14.16 -9.69
CA ILE A 42 6.61 14.59 -10.18
C ILE A 42 7.74 13.71 -9.61
N VAL A 43 7.76 13.52 -8.29
CA VAL A 43 8.85 12.80 -7.62
C VAL A 43 8.82 11.30 -7.91
N VAL A 44 7.63 10.73 -8.12
CA VAL A 44 7.46 9.28 -8.28
C VAL A 44 7.43 8.85 -9.75
N PHE A 45 6.89 9.65 -10.68
CA PHE A 45 6.95 9.35 -12.12
C PHE A 45 8.27 9.72 -12.76
N PHE A 46 8.75 10.94 -12.52
CA PHE A 46 9.80 11.51 -13.36
C PHE A 46 11.20 11.32 -12.78
N LYS A 47 11.33 11.07 -11.47
CA LYS A 47 12.64 11.06 -10.82
C LYS A 47 13.16 9.69 -10.41
N ASN A 48 12.31 8.67 -10.28
CA ASN A 48 12.74 7.39 -9.73
C ASN A 48 12.23 6.21 -10.57
N PRO A 49 13.11 5.30 -11.01
CA PRO A 49 12.69 3.99 -11.48
C PRO A 49 12.08 3.21 -10.31
N GLN A 50 10.81 2.82 -10.46
CA GLN A 50 10.03 2.07 -9.45
C GLN A 50 10.46 0.60 -9.42
N TYR A 51 11.67 0.33 -8.91
CA TYR A 51 12.30 -0.98 -8.98
C TYR A 51 11.47 -2.11 -8.36
N ASP A 52 10.89 -1.91 -7.18
CA ASP A 52 10.10 -2.96 -6.52
C ASP A 52 8.87 -3.32 -7.36
N PHE A 53 8.21 -2.32 -7.95
CA PHE A 53 7.06 -2.54 -8.83
C PHE A 53 7.44 -3.27 -10.12
N LEU A 54 8.56 -2.89 -10.75
CA LEU A 54 9.08 -3.60 -11.92
C LEU A 54 9.42 -5.06 -11.60
N ALA A 55 10.02 -5.32 -10.43
CA ALA A 55 10.27 -6.68 -9.96
C ALA A 55 8.96 -7.48 -9.81
N TYR A 56 7.92 -6.89 -9.20
CA TYR A 56 6.61 -7.56 -9.04
C TYR A 56 6.01 -7.96 -10.39
N LEU A 57 6.06 -7.07 -11.38
CA LEU A 57 5.58 -7.34 -12.74
C LEU A 57 6.42 -8.40 -13.46
N GLU A 58 7.74 -8.31 -13.36
CA GLU A 58 8.68 -9.22 -14.00
C GLU A 58 8.51 -10.64 -13.49
N VAL A 59 8.62 -10.85 -12.18
CA VAL A 59 8.46 -12.17 -11.56
C VAL A 59 7.09 -12.75 -11.88
N SER A 60 6.04 -11.95 -11.77
CA SER A 60 4.67 -12.43 -11.99
C SER A 60 4.39 -12.79 -13.45
N SER A 61 4.94 -12.03 -14.40
CA SER A 61 4.77 -12.34 -15.83
C SER A 61 5.64 -13.52 -16.28
N ASN A 62 6.87 -13.65 -15.76
CA ASN A 62 7.72 -14.82 -16.00
C ASN A 62 7.08 -16.10 -15.46
N LEU A 63 6.54 -16.07 -14.23
CA LEU A 63 5.78 -17.18 -13.66
C LEU A 63 4.57 -17.57 -14.51
N PHE A 64 3.85 -16.58 -15.05
CA PHE A 64 2.72 -16.85 -15.92
C PHE A 64 3.13 -17.55 -17.22
N LEU A 65 4.31 -17.21 -17.75
CA LEU A 65 4.89 -17.81 -18.96
C LEU A 65 5.66 -19.12 -18.68
N ALA A 66 5.66 -19.62 -17.44
CA ALA A 66 6.47 -20.77 -17.02
C ALA A 66 7.98 -20.59 -17.28
N ILE A 67 8.46 -19.34 -17.21
CA ILE A 67 9.86 -18.96 -17.32
C ILE A 67 10.40 -18.77 -15.89
N ASP A 68 11.62 -19.23 -15.63
CA ASP A 68 12.27 -19.03 -14.34
C ASP A 68 12.40 -17.52 -14.02
N PRO A 69 11.66 -17.01 -13.02
CA PRO A 69 11.66 -15.58 -12.71
C PRO A 69 12.90 -15.14 -11.92
N TYR A 70 13.70 -16.08 -11.40
CA TYR A 70 14.86 -15.81 -10.55
C TYR A 70 16.19 -15.91 -11.31
N ASP A 71 16.17 -16.32 -12.58
CA ASP A 71 17.29 -16.17 -13.49
C ASP A 71 17.37 -14.73 -14.02
N ILE A 72 18.48 -14.05 -13.74
CA ILE A 72 18.72 -12.66 -14.13
C ILE A 72 18.68 -12.45 -15.65
N ASN A 73 18.96 -13.49 -16.44
CA ASN A 73 18.93 -13.42 -17.90
C ASN A 73 17.51 -13.34 -18.46
N ASN A 74 16.50 -13.67 -17.64
CA ASN A 74 15.09 -13.60 -18.01
C ASN A 74 14.44 -12.24 -17.69
N GLY A 75 15.24 -11.24 -17.28
CA GLY A 75 14.77 -9.88 -17.05
C GLY A 75 14.49 -9.13 -18.36
N VAL A 76 13.27 -8.63 -18.54
CA VAL A 76 12.83 -7.93 -19.77
C VAL A 76 12.41 -6.49 -19.49
N LEU A 77 11.83 -6.24 -18.31
CA LEU A 77 11.39 -4.91 -17.87
C LEU A 77 12.54 -4.13 -17.22
N HIS A 78 13.52 -4.82 -16.65
CA HIS A 78 14.71 -4.24 -16.07
C HIS A 78 15.90 -5.21 -16.13
N GLU A 79 17.10 -4.67 -16.36
CA GLU A 79 18.34 -5.46 -16.31
C GLU A 79 18.77 -5.65 -14.85
N TRP A 80 18.45 -6.80 -14.29
CA TRP A 80 18.78 -7.12 -12.91
C TRP A 80 20.23 -7.58 -12.76
N LYS A 81 20.93 -7.02 -11.78
CA LYS A 81 22.26 -7.51 -11.36
C LYS A 81 22.17 -8.67 -10.37
N GLU A 82 20.99 -8.87 -9.79
CA GLU A 82 20.72 -9.89 -8.77
C GLU A 82 19.32 -10.45 -8.98
N PRO A 83 19.05 -11.71 -8.61
CA PRO A 83 17.72 -12.29 -8.70
C PRO A 83 16.68 -11.41 -7.99
N PRO A 84 15.58 -11.03 -8.65
CA PRO A 84 14.50 -10.29 -8.01
C PRO A 84 13.84 -11.16 -6.93
N ILE A 85 13.60 -10.62 -5.73
CA ILE A 85 13.01 -11.36 -4.60
C ILE A 85 11.48 -11.18 -4.33
N PRO A 86 10.61 -10.81 -5.29
CA PRO A 86 9.17 -10.94 -5.10
C PRO A 86 8.71 -12.37 -4.76
N PHE A 87 7.73 -12.47 -3.87
CA PHE A 87 7.10 -13.74 -3.52
C PHE A 87 6.28 -14.29 -4.70
N PRO A 88 6.38 -15.59 -5.04
CA PRO A 88 5.67 -16.17 -6.18
C PRO A 88 4.15 -15.96 -6.19
N GLY A 89 3.51 -15.88 -5.02
CA GLY A 89 2.07 -15.67 -4.93
C GLY A 89 1.58 -14.30 -5.42
N TYR A 90 2.48 -13.42 -5.84
CA TYR A 90 2.16 -12.14 -6.48
C TYR A 90 1.63 -12.32 -7.91
N MET A 91 1.81 -13.51 -8.50
CA MET A 91 1.49 -13.81 -9.89
C MET A 91 0.09 -13.30 -10.28
N LEU A 92 -0.93 -13.64 -9.49
CA LEU A 92 -2.32 -13.26 -9.80
C LEU A 92 -2.61 -11.75 -9.76
N PHE A 93 -1.77 -10.96 -9.06
CA PHE A 93 -1.94 -9.51 -8.99
C PHE A 93 -1.21 -8.77 -10.11
N TYR A 94 -0.07 -9.30 -10.55
CA TYR A 94 0.86 -8.56 -11.41
C TYR A 94 1.19 -9.24 -12.74
N ALA A 95 0.74 -10.47 -12.99
CA ALA A 95 1.00 -11.17 -14.25
C ALA A 95 0.40 -10.42 -15.44
N ALA A 96 -0.91 -10.11 -15.40
CA ALA A 96 -1.59 -9.41 -16.49
C ALA A 96 -0.96 -8.04 -16.83
N PRO A 97 -0.74 -7.11 -15.87
CA PRO A 97 -0.05 -5.86 -16.19
C PRO A 97 1.42 -6.07 -16.59
N GLY A 98 2.09 -7.11 -16.09
CA GLY A 98 3.46 -7.44 -16.48
C GLY A 98 3.57 -7.93 -17.91
N LEU A 99 2.66 -8.82 -18.34
CA LEU A 99 2.55 -9.28 -19.72
C LEU A 99 2.23 -8.13 -20.67
N LEU A 100 1.30 -7.25 -20.28
CA LEU A 100 0.97 -6.06 -21.06
C LEU A 100 2.22 -5.19 -21.30
N MET A 101 3.01 -4.92 -20.26
CA MET A 101 4.24 -4.14 -20.40
C MET A 101 5.33 -4.87 -21.19
N ARG A 102 5.42 -6.19 -21.06
CA ARG A 102 6.39 -7.01 -21.79
C ARG A 102 6.12 -7.00 -23.29
N PHE A 103 4.88 -7.22 -23.72
CA PHE A 103 4.50 -7.28 -25.14
C PHE A 103 4.25 -5.90 -25.75
N PHE A 104 3.87 -4.92 -24.94
CA PHE A 104 3.57 -3.56 -25.39
C PHE A 104 4.29 -2.52 -24.51
N PRO A 105 5.61 -2.29 -24.71
CA PRO A 105 6.41 -1.42 -23.83
C PRO A 105 5.89 0.02 -23.71
N PHE A 106 5.19 0.52 -24.73
CA PHE A 106 4.56 1.85 -24.70
C PHE A 106 3.47 2.00 -23.62
N THR A 107 2.95 0.89 -23.06
CA THR A 107 1.96 0.89 -21.98
C THR A 107 2.56 1.18 -20.60
N ARG A 108 3.89 1.17 -20.46
CA ARG A 108 4.60 1.37 -19.20
C ARG A 108 4.14 2.62 -18.42
N PRO A 109 4.04 3.82 -19.01
CA PRO A 109 3.60 5.01 -18.27
C PRO A 109 2.18 4.86 -17.72
N LEU A 110 1.29 4.22 -18.48
CA LEU A 110 -0.10 3.98 -18.10
C LEU A 110 -0.19 3.01 -16.91
N VAL A 111 0.51 1.88 -16.96
CA VAL A 111 0.48 0.87 -15.89
C VAL A 111 1.02 1.44 -14.57
N LEU A 112 2.09 2.24 -14.65
CA LEU A 112 2.63 2.97 -13.50
C LEU A 112 1.61 4.00 -12.97
N ALA A 113 0.93 4.75 -13.85
CA ALA A 113 -0.12 5.72 -13.51
C ALA A 113 -1.27 5.08 -12.75
N LEU A 114 -1.74 3.92 -13.22
CA LEU A 114 -2.81 3.18 -12.59
C LEU A 114 -2.38 2.63 -11.22
N HIS A 115 -1.16 2.10 -11.10
CA HIS A 115 -0.66 1.61 -9.81
C HIS A 115 -0.61 2.74 -8.76
N LEU A 116 -0.07 3.91 -9.13
CA LEU A 116 0.00 5.04 -8.21
C LEU A 116 -1.37 5.63 -7.89
N LEU A 117 -2.26 5.75 -8.89
CA LEU A 117 -3.63 6.20 -8.67
C LEU A 117 -4.34 5.30 -7.66
N LEU A 118 -4.17 3.97 -7.75
CA LEU A 118 -4.74 3.03 -6.80
C LEU A 118 -4.22 3.27 -5.38
N GLN A 119 -2.91 3.49 -5.22
CA GLN A 119 -2.29 3.78 -3.92
C GLN A 119 -2.83 5.09 -3.32
N PHE A 120 -2.98 6.13 -4.14
CA PHE A 120 -3.58 7.41 -3.72
C PHE A 120 -5.04 7.26 -3.32
N LEU A 121 -5.81 6.48 -4.08
CA LEU A 121 -7.21 6.23 -3.80
C LEU A 121 -7.38 5.50 -2.46
N VAL A 122 -6.58 4.48 -2.19
CA VAL A 122 -6.58 3.79 -0.89
C VAL A 122 -6.23 4.74 0.25
N LEU A 123 -5.20 5.58 0.08
CA LEU A 123 -4.80 6.56 1.08
C LEU A 123 -5.90 7.61 1.35
N ALA A 124 -6.54 8.10 0.29
CA ALA A 124 -7.66 9.04 0.40
C ALA A 124 -8.83 8.41 1.15
N ILE A 125 -9.18 7.15 0.87
CA ILE A 125 -10.23 6.43 1.60
C ILE A 125 -9.89 6.29 3.09
N ILE A 126 -8.64 5.95 3.43
CA ILE A 126 -8.18 5.88 4.83
C ILE A 126 -8.36 7.23 5.52
N CYS A 127 -7.91 8.32 4.90
CA CYS A 127 -8.04 9.66 5.48
C CYS A 127 -9.50 10.07 5.64
N LEU A 128 -10.34 9.89 4.61
CA LEU A 128 -11.77 10.19 4.69
C LEU A 128 -12.46 9.40 5.81
N TRP A 129 -12.09 8.14 5.99
CA TRP A 129 -12.61 7.31 7.07
C TRP A 129 -12.19 7.82 8.46
N ILE A 130 -10.91 8.14 8.65
CA ILE A 130 -10.41 8.75 9.89
C ILE A 130 -11.17 10.05 10.17
N GLY A 131 -11.36 10.89 9.14
CA GLY A 131 -12.15 12.13 9.23
C GLY A 131 -13.60 11.89 9.66
N ARG A 132 -14.26 10.86 9.15
CA ARG A 132 -15.61 10.47 9.61
C ARG A 132 -15.62 10.02 11.05
N ARG A 133 -14.68 9.16 11.46
CA ARG A 133 -14.58 8.66 12.84
C ARG A 133 -14.31 9.77 13.86
N MET A 134 -13.52 10.78 13.49
CA MET A 134 -13.26 11.95 14.34
C MET A 134 -14.39 12.99 14.29
N GLY A 135 -15.43 12.79 13.48
CA GLY A 135 -16.53 13.74 13.31
C GLY A 135 -16.15 15.00 12.51
N TRP A 136 -15.00 14.97 11.81
CA TRP A 136 -14.51 16.03 10.95
C TRP A 136 -15.16 16.02 9.56
N LEU A 137 -15.73 14.87 9.14
CA LEU A 137 -16.52 14.74 7.93
C LEU A 137 -17.89 14.18 8.28
N ARG A 138 -18.93 15.03 8.33
CA ARG A 138 -20.30 14.59 8.63
C ARG A 138 -21.00 14.18 7.34
N ASN A 139 -20.91 15.06 6.33
CA ASN A 139 -21.52 14.85 5.02
C ASN A 139 -20.48 14.98 3.90
N TRP A 140 -20.72 14.33 2.77
CA TRP A 140 -19.87 14.48 1.58
C TRP A 140 -19.86 15.91 1.03
N SER A 141 -20.95 16.66 1.24
CA SER A 141 -21.05 18.09 0.93
C SER A 141 -20.01 18.94 1.67
N ASP A 142 -19.50 18.46 2.81
CA ASP A 142 -18.50 19.18 3.60
C ASP A 142 -17.15 19.27 2.85
N LEU A 143 -16.88 18.36 1.90
CA LEU A 143 -15.70 18.45 1.03
C LEU A 143 -15.80 19.60 0.02
N LEU A 144 -17.01 19.94 -0.39
CA LEU A 144 -17.28 21.03 -1.34
C LEU A 144 -17.26 22.41 -0.68
N LYS A 145 -17.45 22.45 0.65
CA LYS A 145 -17.42 23.68 1.46
C LYS A 145 -16.55 23.47 2.70
N PRO A 146 -15.20 23.48 2.55
CA PRO A 146 -14.30 23.12 3.63
C PRO A 146 -14.37 24.13 4.77
N GLY A 147 -14.71 23.67 5.96
CA GLY A 147 -14.50 24.39 7.21
C GLY A 147 -13.12 24.08 7.81
N PRO A 148 -12.82 24.61 9.00
CA PRO A 148 -11.53 24.38 9.69
C PRO A 148 -11.20 22.90 9.91
N ARG A 149 -12.22 22.05 10.07
CA ARG A 149 -12.03 20.60 10.29
C ARG A 149 -11.64 19.87 9.01
N GLN A 150 -12.26 20.22 7.89
CA GLN A 150 -11.90 19.67 6.58
C GLN A 150 -10.53 20.16 6.15
N LEU A 151 -10.16 21.39 6.53
CA LEU A 151 -8.78 21.87 6.38
C LEU A 151 -7.79 21.01 7.19
N GLY A 152 -8.12 20.68 8.45
CA GLY A 152 -7.33 19.75 9.26
C GLY A 152 -7.17 18.37 8.61
N LEU A 153 -8.23 17.87 7.94
CA LEU A 153 -8.18 16.63 7.15
C LEU A 153 -7.24 16.74 5.95
N SER A 154 -7.29 17.86 5.21
CA SER A 154 -6.37 18.14 4.10
C SER A 154 -4.92 18.26 4.56
N PHE A 155 -4.67 18.88 5.72
CA PHE A 155 -3.34 18.93 6.33
C PHE A 155 -2.85 17.54 6.75
N LEU A 156 -3.71 16.73 7.37
CA LEU A 156 -3.36 15.35 7.73
C LEU A 156 -2.98 14.54 6.48
N PHE A 157 -3.80 14.62 5.43
CA PHE A 157 -3.52 13.95 4.16
C PHE A 157 -2.20 14.44 3.54
N PHE A 158 -1.99 15.75 3.51
CA PHE A 158 -0.74 16.36 3.05
C PHE A 158 0.46 15.82 3.83
N ILE A 159 0.43 15.88 5.17
CA ILE A 159 1.53 15.42 6.03
C ILE A 159 1.82 13.93 5.80
N ILE A 160 0.80 13.08 5.73
CA ILE A 160 0.99 11.64 5.51
C ILE A 160 1.62 11.38 4.14
N CYS A 161 1.08 11.97 3.07
CA CYS A 161 1.62 11.79 1.73
C CYS A 161 3.05 12.33 1.58
N ASN A 162 3.40 13.35 2.36
CA ASN A 162 4.71 13.97 2.36
C ASN A 162 5.67 13.36 3.38
N SER A 163 5.23 12.38 4.18
CA SER A 163 6.10 11.68 5.13
C SER A 163 7.14 10.83 4.39
N SER A 164 8.35 10.77 4.93
CA SER A 164 9.46 10.04 4.31
C SER A 164 9.12 8.56 4.00
N PRO A 165 8.49 7.78 4.90
CA PRO A 165 8.17 6.37 4.61
C PRO A 165 7.19 6.21 3.45
N VAL A 166 6.18 7.06 3.37
CA VAL A 166 5.17 7.02 2.31
C VAL A 166 5.80 7.40 0.97
N LEU A 167 6.58 8.49 0.94
CA LEU A 167 7.28 8.91 -0.28
C LEU A 167 8.29 7.86 -0.76
N THR A 168 9.06 7.24 0.14
CA THR A 168 10.01 6.19 -0.21
C THR A 168 9.30 4.95 -0.76
N GLY A 169 8.23 4.50 -0.09
CA GLY A 169 7.43 3.37 -0.57
C GLY A 169 6.82 3.64 -1.96
N LEU A 170 6.28 4.84 -2.18
CA LEU A 170 5.76 5.23 -3.48
C LEU A 170 6.85 5.31 -4.56
N ARG A 171 8.02 5.88 -4.25
CA ARG A 171 9.17 5.97 -5.18
C ARG A 171 9.67 4.61 -5.65
N MET A 172 9.71 3.63 -4.75
CA MET A 172 10.13 2.27 -5.09
C MET A 172 9.00 1.47 -5.75
N GLY A 173 7.75 1.91 -5.65
CA GLY A 173 6.57 1.20 -6.16
C GLY A 173 6.09 0.09 -5.24
N GLN A 174 6.28 0.24 -3.93
CA GLN A 174 5.87 -0.74 -2.94
C GLN A 174 4.36 -0.73 -2.69
N SER A 175 3.79 -1.91 -2.45
CA SER A 175 2.38 -2.10 -2.10
C SER A 175 2.05 -1.77 -0.64
N THR A 176 2.92 -1.06 0.08
CA THR A 176 2.82 -0.80 1.53
C THR A 176 1.51 -0.08 1.90
N ILE A 177 1.05 0.88 1.09
CA ILE A 177 -0.24 1.58 1.34
C ILE A 177 -1.42 0.64 1.06
N LEU A 178 -1.35 -0.20 0.02
CA LEU A 178 -2.35 -1.26 -0.22
C LEU A 178 -2.46 -2.23 0.95
N ILE A 179 -1.32 -2.67 1.49
CA ILE A 179 -1.26 -3.57 2.66
C ILE A 179 -1.90 -2.88 3.88
N ALA A 180 -1.49 -1.64 4.18
CA ALA A 180 -2.04 -0.87 5.29
C ALA A 180 -3.56 -0.68 5.15
N GLY A 181 -4.03 -0.35 3.93
CA GLY A 181 -5.44 -0.26 3.60
C GLY A 181 -6.18 -1.56 3.87
N ALA A 182 -5.69 -2.68 3.32
CA ALA A 182 -6.29 -4.00 3.52
C ALA A 182 -6.40 -4.36 5.01
N LEU A 183 -5.35 -4.13 5.80
CA LEU A 183 -5.36 -4.37 7.25
C LEU A 183 -6.35 -3.46 8.00
N LEU A 184 -6.42 -2.18 7.63
CA LEU A 184 -7.40 -1.26 8.22
C LEU A 184 -8.83 -1.65 7.89
N PHE A 185 -9.10 -2.10 6.66
CA PHE A 185 -10.41 -2.64 6.29
C PHE A 185 -10.76 -3.91 7.06
N VAL A 186 -9.78 -4.78 7.34
CA VAL A 186 -9.97 -5.96 8.20
C VAL A 186 -10.42 -5.56 9.62
N LEU A 187 -9.90 -4.45 10.13
CA LEU A 187 -10.28 -3.91 11.44
C LEU A 187 -11.61 -3.14 11.40
N TRP A 188 -11.96 -2.55 10.26
CA TRP A 188 -13.17 -1.76 10.07
C TRP A 188 -14.43 -2.64 9.98
N PHE A 189 -14.42 -3.69 9.16
CA PHE A 189 -15.61 -4.55 8.93
C PHE A 189 -15.83 -5.60 10.03
N GLN A 190 -15.99 -5.17 11.28
CA GLN A 190 -16.32 -6.07 12.39
C GLN A 190 -17.81 -6.48 12.35
N GLY A 191 -18.15 -7.44 11.50
CA GLY A 191 -19.47 -8.07 11.46
C GLY A 191 -20.22 -7.91 10.14
N ASP A 192 -19.98 -6.80 9.42
CA ASP A 192 -20.77 -6.44 8.23
C ASP A 192 -20.28 -7.09 6.93
N ALA A 193 -19.10 -7.72 6.93
CA ALA A 193 -18.52 -8.36 5.74
C ALA A 193 -17.70 -9.62 6.11
N PRO A 194 -18.37 -10.73 6.48
CA PRO A 194 -17.71 -11.93 7.01
C PRO A 194 -16.76 -12.62 6.02
N ILE A 195 -16.97 -12.45 4.71
CA ILE A 195 -16.13 -13.04 3.65
C ILE A 195 -15.00 -12.09 3.23
N MET A 196 -15.31 -10.80 3.06
CA MET A 196 -14.35 -9.80 2.58
C MET A 196 -13.18 -9.63 3.54
N ARG A 197 -13.45 -9.74 4.84
CA ARG A 197 -12.45 -9.55 5.89
C ARG A 197 -11.34 -10.61 5.84
N PRO A 198 -11.63 -11.92 5.79
CA PRO A 198 -10.61 -12.93 5.51
C PRO A 198 -9.87 -12.75 4.19
N ILE A 199 -10.57 -12.37 3.12
CA ILE A 199 -9.95 -12.13 1.80
C ILE A 199 -8.91 -11.01 1.92
N LEU A 200 -9.27 -9.86 2.49
CA LEU A 200 -8.36 -8.73 2.67
C LEU A 200 -7.19 -9.06 3.60
N PHE A 201 -7.44 -9.85 4.66
CA PHE A 201 -6.37 -10.31 5.54
C PHE A 201 -5.40 -11.25 4.82
N GLY A 202 -5.91 -12.16 4.00
CA GLY A 202 -5.12 -13.04 3.14
C GLY A 202 -4.36 -12.29 2.05
N ILE A 203 -4.97 -11.32 1.37
CA ILE A 203 -4.31 -10.46 0.39
C ILE A 203 -3.18 -9.64 1.03
N ALA A 204 -3.42 -9.06 2.21
CA ALA A 204 -2.38 -8.39 2.98
C ALA A 204 -1.23 -9.35 3.35
N ALA A 205 -1.57 -10.60 3.66
CA ALA A 205 -0.59 -11.64 3.94
C ALA A 205 0.25 -12.02 2.72
N VAL A 206 -0.34 -12.06 1.52
CA VAL A 206 0.40 -12.27 0.28
C VAL A 206 1.35 -11.11 0.05
N PHE A 207 0.87 -9.86 0.07
CA PHE A 207 1.71 -8.68 -0.18
C PHE A 207 2.77 -8.39 0.90
N LYS A 208 2.62 -8.91 2.12
CA LYS A 208 3.65 -8.77 3.15
C LYS A 208 3.62 -9.91 4.16
N TYR A 209 4.09 -11.07 3.71
CA TYR A 209 4.12 -12.29 4.52
C TYR A 209 4.89 -12.13 5.84
N SER A 210 5.86 -11.20 5.92
CA SER A 210 6.62 -10.92 7.15
C SER A 210 5.82 -10.22 8.25
N MET A 211 4.71 -9.55 7.94
CA MET A 211 3.84 -8.91 8.95
C MET A 211 2.73 -9.83 9.47
N VAL A 212 2.51 -10.96 8.80
CA VAL A 212 1.48 -11.95 9.13
C VAL A 212 1.73 -12.67 10.45
N PRO A 213 2.98 -13.05 10.82
CA PRO A 213 3.22 -13.68 12.11
C PRO A 213 2.79 -12.77 13.27
N PHE A 214 3.11 -11.48 13.24
CA PHE A 214 2.78 -10.54 14.32
C PHE A 214 1.27 -10.31 14.44
N LEU A 215 0.60 -9.96 13.33
CA LEU A 215 -0.85 -9.70 13.34
C LEU A 215 -1.67 -10.99 13.50
N GLY A 216 -1.20 -12.10 12.93
CA GLY A 216 -1.78 -13.42 13.08
C GLY A 216 -1.77 -13.86 14.54
N ILE A 217 -0.63 -13.77 15.23
CA ILE A 217 -0.54 -14.06 16.68
C ILE A 217 -1.50 -13.17 17.47
N LEU A 218 -1.55 -11.86 17.18
CA LEU A 218 -2.47 -10.95 17.85
C LEU A 218 -3.94 -11.36 17.67
N PHE A 219 -4.34 -11.74 16.44
CA PHE A 219 -5.69 -12.21 16.17
C PHE A 219 -5.99 -13.57 16.83
N LEU A 220 -5.02 -14.47 16.91
CA LEU A 220 -5.14 -15.74 17.63
C LEU A 220 -5.33 -15.51 19.14
N ILE A 221 -4.54 -14.62 19.76
CA ILE A 221 -4.69 -14.21 21.18
C ILE A 221 -6.09 -13.61 21.41
N LYS A 222 -6.60 -12.83 20.46
CA LYS A 222 -7.98 -12.28 20.49
C LYS A 222 -9.05 -13.30 20.11
N LYS A 223 -8.74 -14.60 20.08
CA LYS A 223 -9.64 -15.72 19.76
C LYS A 223 -10.31 -15.59 18.38
N LYS A 224 -9.66 -14.94 17.41
CA LYS A 224 -10.16 -14.79 16.03
C LYS A 224 -9.64 -15.90 15.10
N ILE A 225 -9.68 -17.14 15.57
CA ILE A 225 -9.11 -18.31 14.87
C ILE A 225 -9.66 -18.48 13.45
N LYS A 226 -10.99 -18.33 13.26
CA LYS A 226 -11.62 -18.43 11.94
C LYS A 226 -11.03 -17.44 10.92
N LEU A 227 -10.74 -16.21 11.35
CA LEU A 227 -10.14 -15.19 10.48
C LEU A 227 -8.73 -15.60 10.05
N CYS A 228 -7.94 -16.13 10.99
CA CYS A 228 -6.58 -16.61 10.71
C CYS A 228 -6.59 -17.81 9.76
N LEU A 229 -7.47 -18.79 9.98
CA LEU A 229 -7.59 -19.97 9.12
C LEU A 229 -8.00 -19.61 7.70
N TYR A 230 -9.02 -18.76 7.54
CA TYR A 230 -9.44 -18.32 6.21
C TYR A 230 -8.39 -17.45 5.52
N GLY A 231 -7.71 -16.56 6.26
CA GLY A 231 -6.59 -15.78 5.72
C GLY A 231 -5.42 -16.66 5.27
N ALA A 232 -5.09 -17.70 6.05
CA ALA A 232 -4.10 -18.69 5.66
C ALA A 232 -4.53 -19.47 4.41
N GLY A 233 -5.79 -19.88 4.32
CA GLY A 233 -6.35 -20.51 3.13
C GLY A 233 -6.19 -19.62 1.89
N VAL A 234 -6.52 -18.33 1.99
CA VAL A 234 -6.30 -17.36 0.92
C VAL A 234 -4.81 -17.25 0.57
N PHE A 235 -3.93 -17.11 1.57
CA PHE A 235 -2.48 -17.06 1.34
C PHE A 235 -1.98 -18.30 0.58
N PHE A 236 -2.38 -19.50 0.98
CA PHE A 236 -2.01 -20.74 0.29
C PHE A 236 -2.57 -20.79 -1.13
N LEU A 237 -3.80 -20.33 -1.38
CA LEU A 237 -4.36 -20.27 -2.73
C LEU A 237 -3.49 -19.41 -3.67
N PHE A 238 -3.01 -18.26 -3.20
CA PHE A 238 -2.09 -17.42 -3.97
C PHE A 238 -0.70 -18.06 -4.11
N ALA A 239 -0.16 -18.65 -3.04
CA ALA A 239 1.12 -19.37 -3.06
C ALA A 239 1.13 -20.54 -4.07
N LEU A 240 0.01 -21.23 -4.20
CA LEU A 240 -0.17 -22.35 -5.13
C LEU A 240 -0.52 -21.91 -6.55
N SER A 241 -0.86 -20.64 -6.77
CA SER A 241 -1.30 -20.16 -8.09
C SER A 241 -0.32 -20.42 -9.24
N PRO A 242 1.02 -20.42 -9.07
CA PRO A 242 1.95 -20.76 -10.15
C PRO A 242 1.80 -22.20 -10.69
N LEU A 243 1.14 -23.12 -9.96
CA LEU A 243 0.79 -24.45 -10.50
C LEU A 243 -0.11 -24.35 -11.72
N LEU A 244 -1.00 -23.36 -11.74
CA LEU A 244 -2.00 -23.18 -12.81
C LEU A 244 -1.34 -22.88 -14.16
N THR A 245 -0.10 -22.43 -14.16
CA THR A 245 0.69 -22.09 -15.35
C THR A 245 1.80 -23.10 -15.62
N GLY A 246 1.80 -24.25 -14.92
CA GLY A 246 2.73 -25.35 -15.16
C GLY A 246 4.07 -25.26 -14.42
N ASN A 247 4.23 -24.33 -13.47
CA ASN A 247 5.47 -24.25 -12.69
C ASN A 247 5.57 -25.39 -11.67
N ASN A 248 6.75 -25.99 -11.56
CA ASN A 248 7.07 -26.88 -10.45
C ASN A 248 7.27 -26.07 -9.17
N LEU A 249 6.34 -26.16 -8.22
CA LEU A 249 6.40 -25.37 -6.98
C LEU A 249 7.63 -25.67 -6.13
N LEU A 250 8.06 -26.93 -6.04
CA LEU A 250 9.20 -27.29 -5.20
C LEU A 250 10.46 -26.61 -5.71
N GLU A 251 10.71 -26.71 -7.01
CA GLU A 251 11.83 -26.05 -7.66
C GLU A 251 11.73 -24.52 -7.56
N LEU A 252 10.54 -23.97 -7.83
CA LEU A 252 10.30 -22.54 -7.78
C LEU A 252 10.56 -21.94 -6.39
N TYR A 253 10.04 -22.57 -5.34
CA TYR A 253 10.25 -22.10 -3.98
C TYR A 253 11.67 -22.33 -3.50
N GLN A 254 12.35 -23.38 -3.96
CA GLN A 254 13.78 -23.56 -3.72
C GLN A 254 14.59 -22.40 -4.30
N LYS A 255 14.35 -22.05 -5.58
CA LYS A 255 15.00 -20.90 -6.24
C LYS A 255 14.68 -19.57 -5.55
N TYR A 256 13.44 -19.37 -5.12
CA TYR A 256 13.05 -18.19 -4.34
C TYR A 256 13.83 -18.08 -3.02
N ILE A 257 13.93 -19.17 -2.27
CA ILE A 257 14.67 -19.22 -1.00
C ILE A 257 16.16 -18.94 -1.24
N ASP A 258 16.74 -19.48 -2.30
CA ASP A 258 18.16 -19.30 -2.61
C ASP A 258 18.44 -17.86 -3.07
N ALA A 259 17.53 -17.23 -3.82
CA ALA A 259 17.57 -15.80 -4.12
C ALA A 259 17.54 -14.93 -2.85
N ILE A 260 16.63 -15.23 -1.90
CA ILE A 260 16.59 -14.52 -0.61
C ILE A 260 17.91 -14.69 0.16
N LYS A 261 18.43 -15.91 0.28
CA LYS A 261 19.69 -16.18 0.99
C LYS A 261 20.84 -15.38 0.39
N LEU A 262 20.94 -15.34 -0.94
CA LEU A 262 21.96 -14.57 -1.66
C LEU A 262 21.88 -13.08 -1.30
N THR A 263 20.67 -12.50 -1.32
CA THR A 263 20.46 -11.10 -0.94
C THR A 263 20.77 -10.84 0.55
N MET A 264 20.47 -11.79 1.44
CA MET A 264 20.77 -11.68 2.87
C MET A 264 22.28 -11.74 3.16
N GLN A 265 23.03 -12.63 2.50
CA GLN A 265 24.47 -12.81 2.72
C GLN A 265 25.29 -11.58 2.34
N LYS A 266 24.83 -10.80 1.36
CA LYS A 266 25.48 -9.55 0.95
C LYS A 266 25.25 -8.37 1.91
N GLY A 267 24.54 -8.57 3.03
CA GLY A 267 24.35 -7.55 4.06
C GLY A 267 23.36 -6.43 3.70
N TYR A 268 22.75 -6.46 2.50
CA TYR A 268 21.92 -5.38 2.00
C TYR A 268 20.55 -5.26 2.68
N GLN A 269 20.00 -6.32 3.28
CA GLN A 269 18.59 -6.32 3.73
C GLN A 269 18.35 -6.34 5.26
N ASN A 270 19.36 -6.66 6.08
CA ASN A 270 19.23 -6.73 7.55
C ASN A 270 20.28 -5.90 8.32
N ASN A 271 21.05 -5.04 7.64
CA ASN A 271 21.93 -4.07 8.29
C ASN A 271 21.17 -2.77 8.57
N TYR A 272 21.20 -2.26 9.81
CA TYR A 272 20.63 -0.96 10.18
C TYR A 272 21.13 0.21 9.31
N GLU A 273 22.38 0.18 8.84
CA GLU A 273 22.96 1.18 7.93
C GLU A 273 22.38 1.15 6.50
N VAL A 274 21.87 0.00 6.04
CA VAL A 274 21.38 -0.19 4.66
C VAL A 274 19.85 -0.33 4.61
N THR A 275 19.22 -0.96 5.62
CA THR A 275 17.76 -1.17 5.73
C THR A 275 17.07 -0.50 6.89
N GLY A 276 17.77 0.28 7.72
CA GLY A 276 17.16 1.25 8.63
C GLY A 276 16.20 2.23 7.94
N PHE A 277 16.24 2.30 6.60
CA PHE A 277 15.28 3.05 5.79
C PHE A 277 13.88 2.42 5.69
N ASN A 278 13.67 1.13 5.96
CA ASN A 278 12.51 0.40 5.42
C ASN A 278 11.55 -0.26 6.41
N MET A 279 11.72 -0.17 7.73
CA MET A 279 10.76 -0.83 8.65
C MET A 279 10.00 0.05 9.64
N ILE A 280 10.58 0.98 10.39
CA ILE A 280 9.81 1.96 11.18
C ILE A 280 10.70 3.18 11.38
N HIS A 281 10.72 4.14 10.46
CA HIS A 281 11.24 5.47 10.79
C HIS A 281 10.10 6.47 10.70
N ILE A 282 9.65 6.93 11.87
CA ILE A 282 8.99 8.23 12.02
C ILE A 282 10.06 9.27 11.67
N GLY A 283 10.28 9.48 10.38
CA GLY A 283 11.24 10.44 9.83
C GLY A 283 10.78 11.89 9.96
N PHE A 284 10.25 12.27 11.13
CA PHE A 284 9.83 13.64 11.44
C PHE A 284 10.99 14.50 11.98
N PHE A 285 12.12 13.90 12.37
CA PHE A 285 13.26 14.60 12.98
C PHE A 285 14.61 14.27 12.32
N LYS A 286 14.68 14.39 11.00
CA LYS A 286 15.97 14.68 10.35
C LYS A 286 15.91 16.15 9.93
N LEU A 287 16.34 17.02 10.86
CA LEU A 287 16.81 18.37 10.56
C LEU A 287 18.18 18.25 9.88
#